data_AF-A0A7Z9WIF6-F1
#
_entry.id   AF-A0A7Z9WIF6-F1
#
_cell.length_a   1.000
_cell.length_b   1.000
_cell.length_c   1.000
_cell.angle_alpha   90.00
_cell.angle_beta   90.00
_cell.angle_gamma   90.00
#
_symmetry.space_group_name_H-M   'P 1'
#
loop_
_entity.id
_entity.type
_entity.pdbx_description
1 polymer ?
#
loop_
_entity_poly.entity_id
_entity_poly.type
_entity_poly.pdbx_seq_one_letter_code
_entity_poly.pdbx_strand_id
1 'polypeptide(L)'
;MKFVIFFLWFFIASFLFRKVVKVKTSCGITFAVLIIAIAGTIWTEKGIDWYQEWEARQEKTAVEKHAREIQQAVMSFLDNMNPQLNQKLIEIRVEIGAIENKIQQLVELKIDFPNHAILEQKLNQWKILRRQLNQVSQDIYQQVEQAYVAYRLDEIQGRDKLSVVSKTLLDEANAALTNAEITKSTIEAEIK
;
A
#
# COMPACT_ATOMS: atom_id res chain seq x y z
N MET A 1 -7.49 15.43 -29.91
CA MET A 1 -8.64 14.64 -29.42
C MET A 1 -9.87 15.51 -29.12
N LYS A 2 -9.74 16.55 -28.28
CA LYS A 2 -10.84 17.48 -27.91
C LYS A 2 -11.59 18.09 -29.10
N PHE A 3 -10.85 18.54 -30.11
CA PHE A 3 -11.40 19.11 -31.34
C PHE A 3 -12.27 18.10 -32.14
N VAL A 4 -11.88 16.82 -32.16
CA VAL A 4 -12.61 15.75 -32.86
C VAL A 4 -13.92 15.43 -32.14
N ILE A 5 -13.89 15.37 -30.81
CA ILE A 5 -15.07 15.13 -29.97
C ILE A 5 -16.04 16.31 -30.03
N PHE A 6 -15.52 17.54 -30.11
CA PHE A 6 -16.31 18.76 -30.33
C PHE A 6 -17.07 18.72 -31.64
N PHE A 7 -16.39 18.42 -32.75
CA PHE A 7 -17.06 18.29 -34.03
C PHE A 7 -18.11 17.17 -34.02
N LEU A 8 -17.83 16.04 -33.36
CA LEU A 8 -18.81 14.95 -33.25
C LEU A 8 -20.11 15.40 -32.57
N TRP A 9 -20.01 16.06 -31.41
CA TRP A 9 -21.18 16.59 -30.71
C TRP A 9 -21.85 17.74 -31.47
N PHE A 10 -21.08 18.58 -32.17
CA PHE A 10 -21.61 19.64 -33.03
C PHE A 10 -22.45 19.07 -34.19
N PHE A 11 -21.97 18.01 -34.86
CA PHE A 11 -22.71 17.32 -35.92
C PHE A 11 -23.95 16.61 -35.38
N ILE A 12 -23.86 15.93 -34.24
CA ILE A 12 -25.00 15.26 -33.59
C ILE A 12 -26.07 16.29 -33.20
N ALA A 13 -25.68 17.37 -32.53
CA ALA A 13 -26.60 18.43 -32.12
C ALA A 13 -27.24 19.14 -33.32
N SER A 14 -26.46 19.45 -34.36
CA SER A 14 -26.95 20.05 -35.61
C SER A 14 -27.92 19.13 -36.35
N PHE A 15 -27.63 17.82 -36.40
CA PHE A 15 -28.49 16.82 -37.03
C PHE A 15 -29.82 16.66 -36.28
N LEU A 16 -29.78 16.55 -34.94
CA LEU A 16 -30.97 16.46 -34.11
C LEU A 16 -31.84 17.72 -34.22
N PHE A 17 -31.23 18.91 -34.18
CA PHE A 17 -31.96 20.16 -34.36
C PHE A 17 -32.60 20.26 -35.76
N ARG A 18 -31.90 19.88 -36.83
CA ARG A 18 -32.47 19.88 -38.20
C ARG A 18 -33.64 18.90 -38.35
N LYS A 19 -33.61 17.77 -37.64
CA LYS A 19 -34.66 16.75 -37.71
C LYS A 19 -35.90 17.13 -36.91
N VAL A 20 -35.72 17.78 -35.75
CA VAL A 20 -36.81 18.15 -34.82
C VAL A 20 -37.41 19.52 -35.14
N VAL A 21 -36.58 20.47 -35.58
CA VAL A 21 -36.96 21.86 -35.79
C VAL A 21 -36.82 22.17 -37.29
N LYS A 22 -37.91 22.04 -38.07
CA LYS A 22 -37.97 22.41 -39.51
C LYS A 22 -37.89 23.93 -39.72
N VAL A 23 -36.89 24.62 -39.17
CA VAL A 23 -36.78 26.10 -39.20
C VAL A 23 -35.53 26.54 -39.94
N LYS A 24 -35.66 27.59 -40.77
CA LYS A 24 -34.53 28.26 -41.45
C LYS A 24 -33.53 28.76 -40.40
N THR A 25 -32.24 28.53 -40.65
CA THR A 25 -31.10 28.89 -39.78
C THR A 25 -31.21 30.32 -39.24
N SER A 26 -31.67 30.45 -37.99
CA SER A 26 -31.68 31.69 -37.21
C SER A 26 -30.47 31.73 -36.30
N CYS A 27 -29.96 32.93 -36.01
CA CYS A 27 -28.77 33.18 -35.17
C CYS A 27 -28.85 32.53 -33.77
N GLY A 28 -30.06 32.31 -33.24
CA GLY A 28 -30.26 31.64 -31.95
C GLY A 28 -30.01 30.12 -31.98
N ILE A 29 -30.29 29.46 -33.11
CA ILE A 29 -30.13 28.01 -33.26
C ILE A 29 -28.65 27.64 -33.33
N THR A 30 -27.84 28.46 -34.02
CA THR A 30 -26.38 28.27 -34.09
C THR A 30 -25.73 28.37 -32.71
N PHE A 31 -26.20 29.27 -31.85
CA PHE A 31 -25.67 29.42 -30.50
C PHE A 31 -26.02 28.22 -29.61
N ALA A 32 -27.26 27.72 -29.70
CA ALA A 32 -27.71 26.55 -28.96
C ALA A 32 -26.93 25.27 -29.33
N VAL A 33 -26.67 25.04 -30.62
CA VAL A 33 -25.86 23.89 -31.09
C VAL A 33 -24.43 23.98 -30.56
N LEU A 34 -23.86 25.18 -30.50
CA LEU A 34 -22.51 25.41 -29.99
C LEU A 34 -22.42 25.12 -28.48
N ILE A 35 -23.41 25.57 -27.69
CA ILE A 35 -23.48 25.26 -26.25
C ILE A 35 -23.58 23.75 -26.01
N ILE A 36 -24.44 23.05 -26.76
CA ILE A 36 -24.59 21.59 -26.64
C ILE A 36 -23.29 20.88 -27.01
N ALA A 37 -22.60 21.34 -28.05
CA ALA A 37 -21.31 20.79 -28.44
C ALA A 37 -20.24 20.95 -27.33
N ILE A 38 -20.15 22.14 -26.73
CA ILE A 38 -19.23 22.41 -25.60
C ILE A 38 -19.60 21.52 -24.39
N ALA A 39 -20.87 21.49 -23.99
CA ALA A 39 -21.32 20.67 -22.86
C ALA A 39 -21.06 19.17 -23.09
N GLY A 40 -21.32 18.68 -24.32
CA GLY A 40 -21.03 17.31 -24.73
C GLY A 40 -19.55 16.98 -24.62
N THR A 41 -18.66 17.87 -25.09
CA THR A 41 -17.21 17.67 -24.95
C THR A 41 -16.74 17.57 -23.51
N ILE A 42 -17.24 18.45 -22.64
CA ILE A 42 -16.86 18.46 -21.22
C ILE A 42 -17.31 17.16 -20.55
N TRP A 43 -18.51 16.69 -20.85
CA TRP A 43 -19.03 15.42 -20.33
C TRP A 43 -18.23 14.22 -20.80
N THR A 44 -17.87 14.16 -22.09
CA THR A 44 -17.03 13.07 -22.61
C THR A 44 -15.62 13.10 -22.05
N GLU A 45 -15.02 14.28 -21.85
CA GLU A 45 -13.71 14.39 -21.22
C GLU A 45 -13.75 13.89 -19.78
N LYS A 46 -14.73 14.34 -18.99
CA LYS A 46 -14.94 13.83 -17.62
C LYS A 46 -15.19 12.33 -17.59
N GLY A 47 -15.93 11.79 -18.57
CA GLY A 47 -16.19 10.36 -18.68
C GLY A 47 -14.93 9.54 -19.01
N ILE A 48 -14.07 10.06 -19.89
CA ILE A 48 -12.78 9.44 -20.23
C ILE A 48 -11.83 9.49 -19.02
N ASP A 49 -11.70 10.66 -18.38
CA ASP A 49 -10.85 10.83 -17.19
C ASP A 49 -11.30 9.90 -16.06
N TRP A 50 -12.61 9.84 -15.81
CA TRP A 50 -13.20 8.92 -14.83
C TRP A 50 -12.93 7.44 -15.17
N TYR A 51 -13.03 7.06 -16.45
CA TYR A 51 -12.77 5.70 -16.88
C TYR A 51 -11.31 5.30 -16.69
N GLN A 52 -10.37 6.19 -17.04
CA GLN A 52 -8.93 5.97 -16.81
C GLN A 52 -8.60 5.84 -15.32
N GLU A 53 -9.20 6.70 -14.47
CA GLU A 53 -9.03 6.60 -13.01
C GLU A 53 -9.66 5.31 -12.45
N TRP A 54 -10.79 4.87 -13.00
CA TRP A 54 -11.42 3.61 -12.63
C TRP A 54 -10.54 2.41 -13.01
N GLU A 55 -9.98 2.39 -14.23
CA GLU A 55 -9.09 1.32 -14.71
C GLU A 55 -7.82 1.25 -13.86
N ALA A 56 -7.19 2.39 -13.56
CA ALA A 56 -6.04 2.47 -12.67
C ALA A 56 -6.36 1.95 -11.26
N ARG A 57 -7.57 2.21 -10.74
CA ARG A 57 -8.03 1.65 -9.46
C ARG A 57 -8.21 0.14 -9.52
N GLN A 58 -8.73 -0.40 -10.63
CA GLN A 58 -8.87 -1.85 -10.80
C GLN A 58 -7.51 -2.53 -10.84
N GLU A 59 -6.57 -1.99 -11.62
CA GLU A 59 -5.20 -2.51 -11.72
C GLU A 59 -4.51 -2.49 -10.35
N LYS A 60 -4.55 -1.34 -9.65
CA LYS A 60 -4.00 -1.23 -8.29
C LYS A 60 -4.62 -2.25 -7.34
N THR A 61 -5.94 -2.43 -7.38
CA THR A 61 -6.64 -3.41 -6.53
C THR A 61 -6.23 -4.84 -6.85
N ALA A 62 -6.07 -5.17 -8.13
CA ALA A 62 -5.64 -6.49 -8.58
C ALA A 62 -4.20 -6.78 -8.12
N VAL A 63 -3.29 -5.80 -8.24
CA VAL A 63 -1.90 -5.91 -7.75
C VAL A 63 -1.88 -6.10 -6.23
N GLU A 64 -2.63 -5.30 -5.47
CA GLU A 64 -2.71 -5.43 -4.01
C GLU A 64 -3.33 -6.76 -3.56
N LYS A 65 -4.32 -7.27 -4.30
CA LYS A 65 -4.92 -8.58 -4.03
C LYS A 65 -3.91 -9.69 -4.28
N HIS A 66 -3.21 -9.65 -5.42
CA HIS A 66 -2.20 -10.64 -5.77
C HIS A 66 -1.03 -10.64 -4.78
N ALA A 67 -0.55 -9.47 -4.36
CA ALA A 67 0.48 -9.35 -3.34
C ALA A 67 0.06 -9.99 -2.01
N ARG A 68 -1.21 -9.79 -1.60
CA ARG A 68 -1.77 -10.44 -0.40
C ARG A 68 -1.84 -11.96 -0.53
N GLU A 69 -2.23 -12.47 -1.69
CA GLU A 69 -2.28 -13.91 -1.96
C GLU A 69 -0.88 -14.55 -1.89
N ILE A 70 0.13 -13.90 -2.49
CA ILE A 70 1.53 -14.34 -2.40
C ILE A 70 1.98 -14.34 -0.94
N GLN A 71 1.74 -13.25 -0.22
CA GLN A 71 2.11 -13.15 1.19
C GLN A 71 1.47 -14.26 2.03
N GLN A 72 0.19 -14.54 1.83
CA GLN A 72 -0.50 -15.64 2.51
C GLN A 72 0.10 -17.00 2.17
N ALA A 73 0.45 -17.23 0.90
CA ALA A 73 1.07 -18.48 0.47
C ALA A 73 2.46 -18.68 1.08
N VAL A 74 3.30 -17.63 1.10
CA VAL A 74 4.63 -17.65 1.74
C VAL A 74 4.52 -17.93 3.24
N MET A 75 3.60 -17.25 3.93
CA MET A 75 3.38 -17.47 5.37
C MET A 75 2.85 -18.88 5.66
N SER A 76 1.95 -19.41 4.82
CA SER A 76 1.44 -20.78 4.96
C SER A 76 2.52 -21.83 4.71
N PHE A 77 3.39 -21.60 3.72
CA PHE A 77 4.56 -22.43 3.49
C PHE A 77 5.51 -22.43 4.69
N LEU A 78 5.78 -21.25 5.26
CA LEU A 78 6.62 -21.12 6.44
C LEU A 78 6.01 -21.84 7.65
N ASP A 79 4.71 -21.68 7.88
CA ASP A 79 4.01 -22.34 8.99
C ASP A 79 4.10 -23.87 8.91
N ASN A 80 3.96 -24.42 7.71
CA ASN A 80 4.11 -25.86 7.47
C ASN A 80 5.54 -26.34 7.73
N MET A 81 6.53 -25.58 7.25
CA MET A 81 7.91 -26.02 7.19
C MET A 81 8.73 -25.70 8.45
N ASN A 82 8.47 -24.55 9.07
CA ASN A 82 9.08 -24.12 10.32
C ASN A 82 8.08 -23.27 11.13
N PRO A 83 7.17 -23.90 11.89
CA PRO A 83 6.17 -23.20 12.69
C PRO A 83 6.79 -22.34 13.79
N GLN A 84 7.99 -22.69 14.27
CA GLN A 84 8.70 -21.90 15.28
C GLN A 84 9.14 -20.54 14.73
N LEU A 85 9.68 -20.51 13.50
CA LEU A 85 10.05 -19.27 12.84
C LEU A 85 8.81 -18.44 12.48
N ASN A 86 7.72 -19.09 12.05
CA ASN A 86 6.44 -18.41 11.85
C ASN A 86 5.95 -17.72 13.14
N GLN A 87 5.97 -18.45 14.26
CA GLN A 87 5.60 -17.93 15.58
C GLN A 87 6.47 -16.72 15.97
N LYS A 88 7.78 -16.77 15.72
CA LYS A 88 8.69 -15.65 16.02
C LYS A 88 8.42 -14.42 15.16
N LEU A 89 8.05 -14.58 13.90
CA LEU A 89 7.60 -13.45 13.07
C LEU A 89 6.30 -12.82 13.58
N ILE A 90 5.38 -13.63 14.11
CA ILE A 90 4.16 -13.13 14.76
C ILE A 90 4.54 -12.32 16.02
N GLU A 91 5.44 -12.83 16.85
CA GLU A 91 5.94 -12.12 18.04
C GLU A 91 6.60 -10.78 17.68
N ILE A 92 7.44 -10.74 16.64
CA ILE A 92 8.04 -9.49 16.14
C ILE A 92 6.95 -8.48 15.73
N ARG A 93 5.91 -8.92 15.00
CA ARG A 93 4.79 -8.04 14.60
C ARG A 93 4.02 -7.51 15.81
N VAL A 94 3.81 -8.34 16.83
CA VAL A 94 3.17 -7.91 18.09
C VAL A 94 4.00 -6.84 18.79
N GLU A 95 5.33 -7.04 18.88
CA GLU A 95 6.21 -6.06 19.53
C GLU A 95 6.28 -4.74 18.74
N ILE A 96 6.30 -4.80 17.40
CA ILE A 96 6.19 -3.60 16.55
C ILE A 96 4.91 -2.84 16.87
N GLY A 97 3.77 -3.52 17.00
CA GLY A 97 2.50 -2.89 17.37
C GLY A 97 2.53 -2.24 18.75
N ALA A 98 3.18 -2.89 19.73
CA ALA A 98 3.38 -2.31 21.06
C ALA A 98 4.24 -1.03 21.01
N ILE A 99 5.32 -1.04 20.22
CA ILE A 99 6.19 0.11 19.99
C ILE A 99 5.42 1.25 19.29
N GLU A 100 4.58 0.95 18.31
CA GLU A 100 3.76 1.95 17.62
C GLU A 100 2.80 2.66 18.57
N ASN A 101 2.13 1.90 19.45
CA ASN A 101 1.29 2.47 20.49
C ASN A 101 2.10 3.42 21.40
N LYS A 102 3.33 3.03 21.77
CA LYS A 102 4.20 3.87 22.60
C LYS A 102 4.67 5.13 21.89
N ILE A 103 5.01 5.03 20.61
CA ILE A 103 5.34 6.18 19.76
C ILE A 103 4.15 7.13 19.70
N GLN A 104 2.94 6.61 19.51
CA GLN A 104 1.71 7.42 19.44
C GLN A 104 1.47 8.19 20.74
N GLN A 105 1.58 7.52 21.90
CA GLN A 105 1.48 8.17 23.21
C GLN A 105 2.52 9.29 23.39
N LEU A 106 3.76 9.07 22.96
CA LEU A 106 4.82 10.09 23.05
C LEU A 106 4.59 11.26 22.09
N VAL A 107 4.02 11.00 20.91
CA VAL A 107 3.63 12.06 19.95
C VAL A 107 2.52 12.92 20.55
N GLU A 108 1.51 12.31 21.16
CA GLU A 108 0.43 13.01 21.86
C GLU A 108 0.99 13.85 23.01
N LEU A 109 1.86 13.28 23.84
CA LEU A 109 2.48 13.99 24.95
C LEU A 109 3.36 15.17 24.47
N LYS A 110 4.00 15.05 23.31
CA LYS A 110 4.79 16.14 22.72
C LYS A 110 3.93 17.33 22.29
N ILE A 111 2.66 17.11 21.93
CA ILE A 111 1.73 18.20 21.61
C ILE A 111 1.52 19.08 22.86
N ASP A 112 1.36 18.45 24.02
CA ASP A 112 1.16 19.14 25.30
C ASP A 112 2.45 19.75 25.86
N PHE A 113 3.61 19.14 25.57
CA PHE A 113 4.92 19.55 26.09
C PHE A 113 6.00 19.69 24.99
N PRO A 114 5.87 20.65 24.06
CA PRO A 114 6.66 20.70 22.83
C PRO A 114 8.16 20.95 23.02
N ASN A 115 8.57 21.55 24.14
CA ASN A 115 9.96 21.94 24.41
C ASN A 115 10.72 20.94 25.30
N HIS A 116 10.15 19.77 25.58
CA HIS A 116 10.78 18.80 26.48
C HIS A 116 11.79 17.93 25.71
N ALA A 117 13.09 18.27 25.80
CA ALA A 117 14.15 17.59 25.05
C ALA A 117 14.20 16.06 25.27
N ILE A 118 13.86 15.59 26.48
CA ILE A 118 13.79 14.15 26.79
C ILE A 118 12.71 13.46 25.94
N LEU A 119 11.56 14.09 25.67
CA LEU A 119 10.51 13.49 24.86
C LEU A 119 10.97 13.28 23.42
N GLU A 120 11.71 14.22 22.84
CA GLU A 120 12.25 14.09 21.49
C GLU A 120 13.26 12.94 21.40
N GLN A 121 14.19 12.87 22.36
CA GLN A 121 15.17 11.79 22.43
C GLN A 121 14.49 10.43 22.53
N LYS A 122 13.50 10.30 23.43
CA LYS A 122 12.75 9.06 23.66
C LYS A 122 11.97 8.64 22.41
N LEU A 123 11.26 9.58 21.81
CA LEU A 123 10.53 9.34 20.57
C LEU A 123 11.46 8.85 19.46
N ASN A 124 12.66 9.40 19.35
CA ASN A 124 13.65 8.95 18.38
C ASN A 124 14.17 7.53 18.69
N GLN A 125 14.47 7.21 19.95
CA GLN A 125 14.87 5.86 20.37
C GLN A 125 13.81 4.81 20.00
N TRP A 126 12.53 5.06 20.29
CA TRP A 126 11.44 4.16 19.90
C TRP A 126 11.28 4.03 18.38
N LYS A 127 11.41 5.13 17.62
CA LYS A 127 11.37 5.10 16.15
C LYS A 127 12.52 4.27 15.56
N ILE A 128 13.71 4.34 16.14
CA ILE A 128 14.87 3.54 15.74
C ILE A 128 14.58 2.05 16.01
N LEU A 129 14.11 1.72 17.22
CA LEU A 129 13.77 0.34 17.57
C LEU A 129 12.72 -0.26 16.64
N ARG A 130 11.65 0.50 16.34
CA ARG A 130 10.63 0.09 15.35
C ARG A 130 11.24 -0.20 13.98
N ARG A 131 12.16 0.65 13.52
CA ARG A 131 12.81 0.48 12.21
C ARG A 131 13.65 -0.79 12.18
N GLN A 132 14.40 -1.06 13.24
CA GLN A 132 15.24 -2.26 13.36
C GLN A 132 14.38 -3.54 13.32
N LEU A 133 13.29 -3.60 14.09
CA LEU A 133 12.40 -4.76 14.07
C LEU A 133 11.71 -4.95 12.72
N ASN A 134 11.25 -3.87 12.08
CA ASN A 134 10.68 -3.94 10.74
C ASN A 134 11.69 -4.46 9.71
N GLN A 135 12.94 -4.00 9.79
CA GLN A 135 14.00 -4.44 8.89
C GLN A 135 14.26 -5.94 9.05
N VAL A 136 14.44 -6.43 10.29
CA VAL A 136 14.63 -7.87 10.54
C VAL A 136 13.43 -8.69 10.04
N SER A 137 12.20 -8.24 10.31
CA SER A 137 11.00 -8.94 9.83
C SER A 137 10.95 -9.04 8.31
N GLN A 138 11.33 -7.96 7.63
CA GLN A 138 11.38 -7.90 6.17
C GLN A 138 12.49 -8.77 5.58
N ASP A 139 13.68 -8.75 6.18
CA ASP A 139 14.82 -9.56 5.74
C ASP A 139 14.50 -11.06 5.87
N ILE A 140 13.91 -11.48 7.00
CA ILE A 140 13.44 -12.87 7.19
C ILE A 140 12.39 -13.22 6.15
N TYR A 141 11.39 -12.35 5.93
CA TYR A 141 10.34 -12.60 4.95
C TYR A 141 10.91 -12.81 3.53
N GLN A 142 11.86 -11.97 3.11
CA GLN A 142 12.51 -12.10 1.80
C GLN A 142 13.25 -13.43 1.64
N GLN A 143 13.96 -13.90 2.67
CA GLN A 143 14.63 -15.19 2.60
C GLN A 143 13.64 -16.36 2.51
N VAL A 144 12.53 -16.28 3.26
CA VAL A 144 11.45 -17.28 3.19
C VAL A 144 10.77 -17.27 1.83
N GLU A 145 10.50 -16.09 1.26
CA GLU A 145 9.93 -15.94 -0.08
C GLU A 145 10.86 -16.57 -1.15
N GLN A 146 12.17 -16.35 -1.07
CA GLN A 146 13.12 -16.99 -1.98
C GLN A 146 13.15 -18.51 -1.85
N ALA A 147 12.95 -19.04 -0.64
CA ALA A 147 12.83 -20.48 -0.43
C ALA A 147 11.48 -21.01 -0.97
N TYR A 148 10.40 -20.25 -0.83
CA TYR A 148 9.09 -20.57 -1.41
C TYR A 148 9.14 -20.60 -2.94
N VAL A 149 9.79 -19.62 -3.57
CA VAL A 149 9.98 -19.61 -5.04
C VAL A 149 10.78 -20.84 -5.48
N ALA A 150 11.86 -21.18 -4.76
CA ALA A 150 12.62 -22.40 -5.03
C ALA A 150 11.73 -23.66 -4.89
N TYR A 151 10.91 -23.74 -3.84
CA TYR A 151 9.95 -24.84 -3.62
C TYR A 151 8.93 -24.98 -4.75
N ARG A 152 8.47 -23.85 -5.31
CA ARG A 152 7.54 -23.85 -6.45
C ARG A 152 8.18 -24.33 -7.76
N LEU A 153 9.51 -24.23 -7.89
CA LEU A 153 10.25 -24.69 -9.05
C LEU A 153 10.72 -26.14 -8.90
N ASP A 154 11.21 -26.49 -7.72
CA ASP A 154 11.65 -27.83 -7.32
C ASP A 154 11.37 -28.01 -5.83
N GLU A 155 10.41 -28.90 -5.53
CA GLU A 155 9.94 -29.13 -4.17
C GLU A 155 11.06 -29.55 -3.22
N ILE A 156 11.94 -30.44 -3.69
CA ILE A 156 13.04 -30.99 -2.89
C ILE A 156 14.05 -29.87 -2.60
N GLN A 157 14.46 -29.15 -3.64
CA GLN A 157 15.42 -28.05 -3.50
C GLN A 157 14.91 -26.94 -2.58
N GLY A 158 13.62 -26.60 -2.67
CA GLY A 158 13.01 -25.58 -1.82
C GLY A 158 12.92 -25.99 -0.34
N ARG A 159 12.58 -27.27 -0.08
CA ARG A 159 12.57 -27.80 1.29
C ARG A 159 13.96 -27.78 1.91
N ASP A 160 14.97 -28.23 1.17
CA ASP A 160 16.36 -28.25 1.63
C ASP A 160 16.89 -26.83 1.89
N LYS A 161 16.60 -25.91 0.96
CA LYS A 161 16.99 -24.50 1.12
C LYS A 161 16.38 -23.88 2.37
N LEU A 162 15.07 -24.07 2.60
CA LEU A 162 14.42 -23.56 3.81
C LEU A 162 14.97 -24.22 5.07
N SER A 163 15.16 -25.54 5.07
CA SER A 163 15.70 -26.29 6.22
C SER A 163 17.03 -25.70 6.69
N VAL A 164 17.94 -25.42 5.76
CA VAL A 164 19.26 -24.83 6.05
C VAL A 164 19.15 -23.40 6.59
N VAL A 165 18.40 -22.52 5.92
CA VAL A 165 18.35 -21.11 6.32
C VAL A 165 17.47 -20.86 7.54
N SER A 166 16.48 -21.72 7.79
CA SER A 166 15.45 -21.46 8.81
C SER A 166 16.00 -21.43 10.23
N LYS A 167 17.11 -22.16 10.51
CA LYS A 167 17.78 -22.08 11.80
C LYS A 167 18.46 -20.73 12.01
N THR A 168 19.17 -20.23 10.99
CA THR A 168 19.79 -18.90 11.02
C THR A 168 18.74 -17.81 11.17
N LEU A 169 17.65 -17.89 10.42
CA LEU A 169 16.53 -16.96 10.52
C LEU A 169 15.85 -16.98 11.90
N LEU A 170 15.76 -18.17 12.52
CA LEU A 170 15.24 -18.31 13.88
C LEU A 170 16.15 -17.64 14.91
N ASP A 171 17.46 -17.81 14.77
CA ASP A 171 18.46 -17.17 15.63
C ASP A 171 18.43 -15.63 15.47
N GLU A 172 18.31 -15.14 14.23
CA GLU A 172 18.12 -13.71 13.94
C GLU A 172 16.85 -13.14 14.57
N ALA A 173 15.72 -13.85 14.44
CA ALA A 173 14.45 -13.43 15.03
C ALA A 173 14.53 -13.39 16.57
N ASN A 174 15.14 -14.39 17.19
CA ASN A 174 15.35 -14.43 18.63
C ASN A 174 16.26 -13.29 19.10
N ALA A 175 17.39 -13.06 18.43
CA ALA A 175 18.30 -11.98 18.74
C ALA A 175 17.61 -10.61 18.63
N ALA A 176 16.78 -10.41 17.62
CA ALA A 176 16.01 -9.18 17.44
C ALA A 176 15.00 -8.95 18.57
N LEU A 177 14.26 -9.99 18.98
CA LEU A 177 13.33 -9.90 20.11
C LEU A 177 14.04 -9.62 21.43
N THR A 178 15.15 -10.30 21.70
CA THR A 178 15.96 -10.04 22.91
C THR A 178 16.53 -8.63 22.92
N ASN A 179 17.09 -8.17 21.79
CA ASN A 179 17.60 -6.80 21.68
C ASN A 179 16.49 -5.76 21.84
N ALA A 180 15.30 -6.04 21.32
CA ALA A 180 14.16 -5.15 21.49
C ALA A 180 13.73 -5.04 22.95
N GLU A 181 13.64 -6.16 23.67
CA GLU A 181 13.28 -6.16 25.09
C GLU A 181 14.31 -5.42 25.96
N ILE A 182 15.60 -5.62 25.68
CA ILE A 182 16.69 -4.88 26.35
C ILE A 182 16.56 -3.38 26.07
N THR A 183 16.45 -3.01 24.80
CA THR A 183 16.38 -1.61 24.37
C THR A 183 15.16 -0.91 24.95
N LYS A 184 14.01 -1.58 24.92
CA LYS A 184 12.77 -1.12 25.56
C LYS A 184 12.96 -0.89 27.05
N SER A 185 13.50 -1.86 27.77
CA SER A 185 13.78 -1.75 29.20
C SER A 185 14.71 -0.57 29.51
N THR A 186 15.74 -0.35 28.70
CA THR A 186 16.65 0.81 28.83
C THR A 186 15.92 2.13 28.57
N ILE A 187 15.13 2.21 27.50
CA ILE A 187 14.37 3.41 27.16
C ILE A 187 13.41 3.78 28.29
N GLU A 188 12.72 2.79 28.86
CA GLU A 188 11.75 2.96 29.95
C GLU A 188 12.42 3.28 31.30
N ALA A 189 13.59 2.72 31.58
CA ALA A 189 14.36 3.05 32.79
C ALA A 189 14.82 4.51 32.79
N GLU A 190 15.20 5.05 31.64
CA GLU A 190 15.55 6.46 31.44
C GLU A 190 14.34 7.43 31.52
N ILE A 191 13.11 6.95 31.76
CA ILE A 191 11.90 7.77 32.00
C ILE A 191 11.65 7.98 33.52
N LYS A 192 12.24 7.15 34.39
CA LYS A 192 12.15 7.29 35.85
C LYS A 192 13.11 8.35 36.38
#